data_AF-A0A099YWI1-F1
#
_entry.id   AF-A0A099YWI1-F1
#
_cell.length_a   1.000
_cell.length_b   1.000
_cell.length_c   1.000
_cell.angle_alpha   90.00
_cell.angle_beta   90.00
_cell.angle_gamma   90.00
#
_symmetry.space_group_name_H-M   'P 1'
#
loop_
_entity.id
_entity.type
_entity.pdbx_description
1 polymer ?
#
loop_
_entity_poly.entity_id
_entity_poly.type
_entity_poly.pdbx_seq_one_letter_code
_entity_poly.pdbx_strand_id
1 'polypeptide(L)'
;PLATIASTNMGVLLQDDVFVDFFNTFLNLPIFGQTPIYISSTGQWDLWPELPSHLDPSLPGLLAWLEKHRLPHFCRSSLCLHFVLCQKLLSFVRSEEAAKLLNWQRADQWLLEKCISGSRGMWRFRAFVPGLAGEELTKFWLTTERILGLDKSDATQRKLYLSLLHVLKATHLREGSRVLALCRTPIVQESTDWRMQPTSTGRETLSKMQALALLKIQNYWLPNFFIHCKLSMEKEESCWPLLQEYRERLQADSQQPPGSFNELFIMHIKKSQASSGPYCSKKAKEEIWTLIKEERGTQEMFLSREISFKEQSQRKPGPGRSTCRSDMEKSYVEEGTPGLISQQSDRPSYTAIGDNGGDTSPKSFCPTIEHFLQLEELGEEQLLSNMCFSTPVVRRPSLLALKRSGKASSSLSFLAWTLSAEACAGQPFREFLKRRERPVEVCLLDLWHDLEDFLCVVLGCSNEGSFLLRHLIGVRIRKTYLEKGSIQPLPLEMRTLRNLQDRLPSGEVTPWIFKAQEEICKVLEFFYDEFLAEDDATFLQFMVKG
;
A
#
# COMPACT_ATOMS: atom_id res chain seq x y z
N PRO A 1 12.34 -16.87 -0.54
CA PRO A 1 11.22 -17.29 0.34
C PRO A 1 10.18 -16.17 0.40
N LEU A 2 8.96 -16.51 0.80
CA LEU A 2 7.80 -15.63 0.74
C LEU A 2 7.32 -15.33 2.17
N ALA A 3 6.39 -14.37 2.32
CA ALA A 3 5.75 -14.13 3.61
C ALA A 3 5.17 -15.45 4.14
N THR A 4 5.51 -15.83 5.37
CA THR A 4 5.41 -17.22 5.84
C THR A 4 3.99 -17.59 6.25
N ILE A 5 3.13 -17.84 5.25
CA ILE A 5 1.87 -18.56 5.46
C ILE A 5 2.22 -20.01 5.86
N ALA A 6 1.54 -20.55 6.87
CA ALA A 6 1.86 -21.85 7.47
C ALA A 6 1.57 -23.08 6.58
N SER A 7 0.87 -22.89 5.46
CA SER A 7 0.50 -23.94 4.51
C SER A 7 0.54 -23.40 3.09
N THR A 8 0.84 -24.26 2.12
CA THR A 8 0.63 -24.01 0.68
C THR A 8 -0.57 -24.77 0.11
N ASN A 9 -1.23 -25.60 0.92
CA ASN A 9 -2.41 -26.37 0.51
C ASN A 9 -3.67 -25.50 0.62
N MET A 10 -4.32 -25.22 -0.51
CA MET A 10 -5.50 -24.36 -0.58
C MET A 10 -6.69 -24.93 0.20
N GLY A 11 -6.87 -26.25 0.25
CA GLY A 11 -7.95 -26.88 1.03
C GLY A 11 -7.84 -26.66 2.55
N VAL A 12 -6.63 -26.40 3.06
CA VAL A 12 -6.41 -25.98 4.46
C VAL A 12 -6.60 -24.47 4.60
N LEU A 13 -6.07 -23.67 3.66
CA LEU A 13 -6.14 -22.21 3.74
C LEU A 13 -7.57 -21.67 3.63
N LEU A 14 -8.44 -22.30 2.83
CA LEU A 14 -9.84 -21.91 2.64
C LEU A 14 -10.74 -22.16 3.86
N GLN A 15 -10.24 -22.82 4.91
CA GLN A 15 -10.94 -22.98 6.19
C GLN A 15 -10.85 -21.72 7.07
N ASP A 16 -9.91 -20.81 6.76
CA ASP A 16 -9.78 -19.52 7.44
C ASP A 16 -10.53 -18.44 6.65
N ASP A 17 -11.70 -18.03 7.14
CA ASP A 17 -12.51 -16.94 6.56
C ASP A 17 -11.69 -15.64 6.33
N VAL A 18 -10.68 -15.39 7.17
CA VAL A 18 -9.82 -14.21 7.03
C VAL A 18 -8.90 -14.37 5.83
N PHE A 19 -8.30 -15.55 5.63
CA PHE A 19 -7.56 -15.87 4.40
C PHE A 19 -8.47 -15.74 3.18
N VAL A 20 -9.70 -16.28 3.23
CA VAL A 20 -10.67 -16.20 2.13
C VAL A 20 -10.95 -14.75 1.72
N ASP A 21 -11.22 -13.84 2.66
CA ASP A 21 -11.45 -12.43 2.34
C ASP A 21 -10.22 -11.75 1.71
N PHE A 22 -9.02 -11.98 2.26
CA PHE A 22 -7.78 -11.43 1.69
C PHE A 22 -7.44 -12.02 0.32
N PHE A 23 -7.65 -13.32 0.12
CA PHE A 23 -7.34 -14.02 -1.12
C PHE A 23 -8.37 -13.68 -2.21
N ASN A 24 -9.66 -13.62 -1.90
CA ASN A 24 -10.68 -13.08 -2.81
C ASN A 24 -10.38 -11.62 -3.20
N THR A 25 -9.96 -10.77 -2.25
CA THR A 25 -9.56 -9.38 -2.54
C THR A 25 -8.37 -9.32 -3.50
N PHE A 26 -7.42 -10.26 -3.39
CA PHE A 26 -6.29 -10.40 -4.30
C PHE A 26 -6.70 -10.95 -5.67
N LEU A 27 -7.55 -11.97 -5.73
CA LEU A 27 -8.02 -12.59 -6.97
C LEU A 27 -8.87 -11.63 -7.82
N ASN A 28 -9.54 -10.67 -7.19
CA ASN A 28 -10.28 -9.58 -7.85
C ASN A 28 -9.41 -8.41 -8.34
N LEU A 29 -8.07 -8.49 -8.25
CA LEU A 29 -7.21 -7.45 -8.82
C LEU A 29 -7.30 -7.45 -10.36
N PRO A 30 -7.49 -6.28 -11.01
CA PRO A 30 -7.89 -6.21 -12.43
C PRO A 30 -6.83 -6.72 -13.42
N ILE A 31 -5.62 -7.03 -12.96
CA ILE A 31 -4.56 -7.64 -13.76
C ILE A 31 -4.87 -9.10 -14.16
N PHE A 32 -5.48 -9.91 -13.29
CA PHE A 32 -5.70 -11.34 -13.53
C PHE A 32 -6.78 -11.58 -14.58
N GLY A 33 -6.56 -12.46 -15.55
CA GLY A 33 -7.54 -12.79 -16.58
C GLY A 33 -8.78 -13.44 -15.96
N GLN A 34 -8.56 -14.59 -15.31
CA GLN A 34 -9.55 -15.26 -14.49
C GLN A 34 -9.53 -14.75 -13.04
N THR A 35 -10.70 -14.35 -12.54
CA THR A 35 -10.96 -13.88 -11.18
C THR A 35 -11.98 -14.79 -10.47
N PRO A 36 -11.54 -15.92 -9.87
CA PRO A 36 -12.43 -16.78 -9.09
C PRO A 36 -12.71 -16.18 -7.71
N ILE A 37 -13.92 -16.40 -7.19
CA ILE A 37 -14.35 -15.92 -5.86
C ILE A 37 -14.90 -17.11 -5.08
N TYR A 38 -14.38 -17.33 -3.86
CA TYR A 38 -14.89 -18.37 -2.95
C TYR A 38 -15.86 -17.77 -1.92
N ILE A 39 -17.02 -18.39 -1.77
CA ILE A 39 -18.05 -18.02 -0.79
C ILE A 39 -18.03 -19.08 0.32
N SER A 40 -17.32 -18.81 1.42
CA SER A 40 -17.12 -19.80 2.50
C SER A 40 -18.45 -20.26 3.12
N SER A 41 -19.44 -19.38 3.27
CA SER A 41 -20.76 -19.70 3.82
C SER A 41 -21.59 -20.69 2.99
N THR A 42 -21.22 -20.95 1.73
CA THR A 42 -21.92 -21.90 0.84
C THR A 42 -20.99 -22.96 0.23
N GLY A 43 -19.70 -22.91 0.51
CA GLY A 43 -18.69 -23.76 -0.15
C GLY A 43 -18.51 -23.49 -1.66
N GLN A 44 -19.12 -22.43 -2.20
CA GLN A 44 -19.24 -22.24 -3.63
C GLN A 44 -18.09 -21.42 -4.21
N TRP A 45 -17.59 -21.84 -5.38
CA TRP A 45 -16.74 -21.05 -6.26
C TRP A 45 -17.55 -20.41 -7.39
N ASP A 46 -17.56 -19.08 -7.43
CA ASP A 46 -18.04 -18.29 -8.56
C ASP A 46 -16.84 -17.96 -9.46
N LEU A 47 -16.95 -18.28 -10.74
CA LEU A 47 -15.90 -18.09 -11.74
C LEU A 47 -16.25 -16.91 -12.64
N TRP A 48 -15.30 -16.00 -12.83
CA TRP A 48 -15.44 -14.92 -13.81
C TRP A 48 -14.15 -14.71 -14.62
N PRO A 49 -14.21 -14.68 -15.97
CA PRO A 49 -15.33 -15.14 -16.79
C PRO A 49 -15.82 -16.57 -16.45
N GLU A 50 -17.08 -16.83 -16.77
CA GLU A 50 -17.65 -18.17 -16.64
C GLU A 50 -17.03 -19.11 -17.68
N LEU A 51 -16.83 -20.37 -17.29
CA LEU A 51 -16.41 -21.42 -18.23
C LEU A 51 -17.55 -21.70 -19.23
N PRO A 52 -17.26 -21.96 -20.52
CA PRO A 52 -18.27 -22.40 -21.48
C PRO A 52 -19.05 -23.62 -20.96
N SER A 53 -20.37 -23.61 -21.13
CA SER A 53 -21.30 -24.60 -20.59
C SER A 53 -21.11 -26.06 -21.08
N HIS A 54 -20.23 -26.28 -22.06
CA HIS A 54 -19.83 -27.61 -22.54
C HIS A 54 -18.62 -28.20 -21.79
N LEU A 55 -17.96 -27.43 -20.91
CA LEU A 55 -16.83 -27.89 -20.11
C LEU A 55 -17.30 -28.30 -18.70
N ASP A 56 -16.90 -29.48 -18.26
CA ASP A 56 -17.13 -29.94 -16.88
C ASP A 56 -16.01 -29.42 -15.96
N PRO A 57 -16.30 -28.55 -14.98
CA PRO A 57 -15.26 -27.83 -14.23
C PRO A 57 -14.58 -28.71 -13.17
N SER A 58 -13.30 -29.01 -13.36
CA SER A 58 -12.48 -29.75 -12.39
C SER A 58 -12.15 -28.92 -11.14
N LEU A 59 -12.84 -29.15 -10.02
CA LEU A 59 -12.50 -28.53 -8.73
C LEU A 59 -11.06 -28.83 -8.25
N PRO A 60 -10.55 -30.08 -8.30
CA PRO A 60 -9.13 -30.34 -7.98
C PRO A 60 -8.18 -29.59 -8.93
N GLY A 61 -8.58 -29.40 -10.19
CA GLY A 61 -7.87 -28.59 -11.17
C GLY A 61 -7.80 -27.11 -10.76
N LEU A 62 -8.95 -26.52 -10.38
CA LEU A 62 -9.03 -25.14 -9.88
C LEU A 62 -8.10 -24.93 -8.67
N LEU A 63 -8.15 -25.82 -7.68
CA LEU A 63 -7.31 -25.71 -6.49
C LEU A 63 -5.81 -25.81 -6.82
N ALA A 64 -5.42 -26.79 -7.65
CA ALA A 64 -4.02 -26.94 -8.08
C ALA A 64 -3.52 -25.75 -8.93
N TRP A 65 -4.40 -25.17 -9.76
CA TRP A 65 -4.08 -23.94 -10.51
C TRP A 65 -3.93 -22.74 -9.57
N LEU A 66 -4.79 -22.58 -8.56
CA LEU A 66 -4.66 -21.54 -7.54
C LEU A 66 -3.34 -21.67 -6.76
N GLU A 67 -3.00 -22.87 -6.30
CA GLU A 67 -1.74 -23.18 -5.60
C GLU A 67 -0.50 -22.83 -6.42
N LYS A 68 -0.53 -23.08 -7.74
CA LYS A 68 0.62 -22.90 -8.64
C LYS A 68 0.71 -21.51 -9.25
N HIS A 69 -0.41 -20.89 -9.61
CA HIS A 69 -0.47 -19.68 -10.45
C HIS A 69 -1.05 -18.44 -9.74
N ARG A 70 -1.62 -18.55 -8.53
CA ARG A 70 -2.15 -17.39 -7.78
C ARG A 70 -1.53 -17.24 -6.39
N LEU A 71 -1.44 -18.31 -5.61
CA LEU A 71 -0.89 -18.30 -4.25
C LEU A 71 0.55 -17.76 -4.18
N PRO A 72 1.50 -18.09 -5.09
CA PRO A 72 2.86 -17.54 -5.02
C PRO A 72 2.90 -16.02 -5.20
N HIS A 73 2.04 -15.48 -6.07
CA HIS A 73 1.88 -14.05 -6.28
C HIS A 73 1.18 -13.37 -5.09
N PHE A 74 0.18 -14.02 -4.48
CA PHE A 74 -0.41 -13.55 -3.22
C PHE A 74 0.66 -13.42 -2.14
N CYS A 75 1.50 -14.43 -1.92
CA CYS A 75 2.56 -14.38 -0.90
C CYS A 75 3.68 -13.36 -1.24
N ARG A 76 3.76 -12.88 -2.49
CA ARG A 76 4.60 -11.72 -2.90
C ARG A 76 3.91 -10.37 -2.71
N SER A 77 2.58 -10.33 -2.65
CA SER A 77 1.79 -9.09 -2.50
C SER A 77 2.02 -8.40 -1.15
N SER A 78 1.64 -7.12 -1.09
CA SER A 78 1.47 -6.41 0.18
C SER A 78 0.21 -6.86 0.94
N LEU A 79 -0.81 -7.40 0.25
CA LEU A 79 -2.03 -7.92 0.87
C LEU A 79 -1.72 -9.11 1.79
N CYS A 80 -0.85 -10.03 1.38
CA CYS A 80 -0.41 -11.14 2.24
C CYS A 80 0.29 -10.63 3.52
N LEU A 81 1.11 -9.58 3.46
CA LEU A 81 1.72 -9.00 4.66
C LEU A 81 0.66 -8.39 5.61
N HIS A 82 -0.40 -7.80 5.07
CA HIS A 82 -1.54 -7.32 5.88
C HIS A 82 -2.38 -8.48 6.44
N PHE A 83 -2.50 -9.60 5.72
CA PHE A 83 -3.10 -10.83 6.21
C PHE A 83 -2.30 -11.43 7.38
N VAL A 84 -0.97 -11.56 7.27
CA VAL A 84 -0.12 -12.06 8.36
C VAL A 84 -0.21 -11.13 9.58
N LEU A 85 -0.22 -9.80 9.37
CA LEU A 85 -0.47 -8.85 10.46
C LEU A 85 -1.86 -9.04 11.08
N CYS A 86 -2.92 -9.15 10.27
CA CYS A 86 -4.29 -9.40 10.73
C CYS A 86 -4.36 -10.66 11.61
N GLN A 87 -3.75 -11.76 11.16
CA GLN A 87 -3.66 -12.99 11.94
C GLN A 87 -2.92 -12.81 13.27
N LYS A 88 -1.84 -12.02 13.33
CA LYS A 88 -1.16 -11.69 14.59
C LYS A 88 -1.92 -10.74 15.51
N LEU A 89 -2.84 -9.93 14.97
CA LEU A 89 -3.77 -9.14 15.79
C LEU A 89 -4.90 -10.03 16.31
N LEU A 90 -5.49 -10.87 15.46
CA LEU A 90 -6.55 -11.81 15.85
C LEU A 90 -6.08 -12.85 16.87
N SER A 91 -4.88 -13.39 16.74
CA SER A 91 -4.30 -14.30 17.75
C SER A 91 -4.13 -13.62 19.11
N PHE A 92 -3.89 -12.30 19.12
CA PHE A 92 -3.83 -11.51 20.35
C PHE A 92 -5.23 -11.21 20.89
N VAL A 93 -6.21 -10.85 20.05
CA VAL A 93 -7.62 -10.66 20.49
C VAL A 93 -8.18 -11.93 21.12
N ARG A 94 -7.83 -13.10 20.59
CA ARG A 94 -8.26 -14.42 21.08
C ARG A 94 -7.48 -14.94 22.30
N SER A 95 -6.36 -14.31 22.69
CA SER A 95 -5.55 -14.73 23.84
C SER A 95 -6.22 -14.36 25.16
N GLU A 96 -6.22 -15.29 26.12
CA GLU A 96 -6.73 -15.03 27.47
C GLU A 96 -5.84 -14.05 28.25
N GLU A 97 -4.52 -14.08 28.00
CA GLU A 97 -3.53 -13.19 28.62
C GLU A 97 -3.78 -11.75 28.19
N ALA A 98 -4.02 -11.53 26.90
CA ALA A 98 -4.39 -10.23 26.34
C ALA A 98 -5.74 -9.73 26.90
N ALA A 99 -6.75 -10.61 26.98
CA ALA A 99 -8.05 -10.27 27.54
C ALA A 99 -7.96 -9.84 29.01
N LYS A 100 -7.18 -10.57 29.82
CA LYS A 100 -6.89 -10.24 31.24
C LYS A 100 -6.10 -8.93 31.36
N LEU A 101 -5.09 -8.70 30.52
CA LEU A 101 -4.26 -7.49 30.54
C LEU A 101 -5.05 -6.22 30.18
N LEU A 102 -6.00 -6.33 29.25
CA LEU A 102 -6.78 -5.20 28.70
C LEU A 102 -8.21 -5.10 29.26
N ASN A 103 -8.57 -5.97 30.21
CA ASN A 103 -9.90 -6.10 30.81
C ASN A 103 -11.03 -6.27 29.77
N TRP A 104 -10.79 -7.05 28.71
CA TRP A 104 -11.79 -7.36 27.69
C TRP A 104 -12.71 -8.51 28.12
N GLN A 105 -14.01 -8.33 27.96
CA GLN A 105 -14.99 -9.41 28.09
C GLN A 105 -15.06 -10.22 26.79
N ARG A 106 -15.68 -11.42 26.83
CA ARG A 106 -15.86 -12.25 25.62
C ARG A 106 -16.62 -11.53 24.50
N ALA A 107 -17.60 -10.70 24.87
CA ALA A 107 -18.32 -9.85 23.92
C ALA A 107 -17.42 -8.78 23.27
N ASP A 108 -16.44 -8.23 24.01
CA ASP A 108 -15.46 -7.28 23.48
C ASP A 108 -14.50 -7.95 22.51
N GLN A 109 -13.97 -9.13 22.88
CA GLN A 109 -13.11 -9.93 22.00
C GLN A 109 -13.83 -10.26 20.69
N TRP A 110 -15.09 -10.72 20.77
CA TRP A 110 -15.92 -11.01 19.60
C TRP A 110 -16.16 -9.78 18.72
N LEU A 111 -16.52 -8.63 19.30
CA LEU A 111 -16.78 -7.41 18.53
C LEU A 111 -15.50 -6.88 17.90
N LEU A 112 -14.38 -6.90 18.63
CA LEU A 112 -13.07 -6.48 18.12
C LEU A 112 -12.59 -7.39 16.99
N GLU A 113 -12.77 -8.71 17.13
CA GLU A 113 -12.52 -9.67 16.05
C GLU A 113 -13.32 -9.30 14.79
N LYS A 114 -14.63 -9.05 14.89
CA LYS A 114 -15.47 -8.58 13.77
C LYS A 114 -15.04 -7.21 13.21
N CYS A 115 -14.43 -6.34 14.02
CA CYS A 115 -13.94 -5.03 13.58
C CYS A 115 -12.62 -5.12 12.78
N ILE A 116 -11.70 -6.00 13.17
CA ILE A 116 -10.35 -6.10 12.61
C ILE A 116 -10.19 -7.19 11.55
N SER A 117 -11.06 -8.22 11.55
CA SER A 117 -11.01 -9.33 10.62
C SER A 117 -11.13 -8.89 9.16
N GLY A 118 -10.35 -9.54 8.29
CA GLY A 118 -10.35 -9.31 6.85
C GLY A 118 -9.67 -8.02 6.39
N SER A 119 -9.58 -7.88 5.06
CA SER A 119 -9.00 -6.75 4.35
C SER A 119 -9.68 -5.43 4.71
N ARG A 120 -11.01 -5.43 4.81
CA ARG A 120 -11.82 -4.25 5.19
C ARG A 120 -11.58 -3.82 6.63
N GLY A 121 -11.44 -4.77 7.56
CA GLY A 121 -11.10 -4.48 8.97
C GLY A 121 -9.71 -3.85 9.09
N MET A 122 -8.71 -4.46 8.46
CA MET A 122 -7.35 -3.91 8.39
C MET A 122 -7.28 -2.54 7.69
N TRP A 123 -8.10 -2.30 6.67
CA TRP A 123 -8.19 -0.99 6.02
C TRP A 123 -8.78 0.08 6.94
N ARG A 124 -9.82 -0.24 7.72
CA ARG A 124 -10.38 0.65 8.76
C ARG A 124 -9.34 0.96 9.84
N PHE A 125 -8.61 -0.06 10.31
CA PHE A 125 -7.50 0.13 11.25
C PHE A 125 -6.43 1.07 10.68
N ARG A 126 -6.04 0.89 9.42
CA ARG A 126 -5.07 1.76 8.75
C ARG A 126 -5.58 3.18 8.49
N ALA A 127 -6.88 3.37 8.38
CA ALA A 127 -7.54 4.67 8.25
C ALA A 127 -7.73 5.39 9.60
N PHE A 128 -7.64 4.67 10.72
CA PHE A 128 -7.67 5.21 12.08
C PHE A 128 -6.30 5.77 12.55
N VAL A 129 -5.19 5.12 12.16
CA VAL A 129 -3.82 5.54 12.55
C VAL A 129 -3.09 6.66 11.73
N PRO A 130 -3.62 7.32 10.67
CA PRO A 130 -2.85 8.29 9.86
C PRO A 130 -2.15 9.40 10.64
N GLY A 131 -0.87 9.66 10.34
CA GLY A 131 -0.05 10.69 10.98
C GLY A 131 0.36 10.39 12.44
N LEU A 132 -0.16 9.31 13.02
CA LEU A 132 0.19 8.84 14.35
C LEU A 132 1.32 7.83 14.30
N ALA A 133 1.97 7.57 15.44
CA ALA A 133 3.05 6.59 15.51
C ALA A 133 2.57 5.17 15.14
N GLY A 134 1.28 4.87 15.24
CA GLY A 134 0.69 3.60 14.78
C GLY A 134 0.86 3.36 13.27
N GLU A 135 0.79 4.40 12.43
CA GLU A 135 1.04 4.27 10.99
C GLU A 135 2.52 3.93 10.72
N GLU A 136 3.45 4.59 11.43
CA GLU A 136 4.89 4.34 11.29
C GLU A 136 5.29 2.95 11.81
N LEU A 137 4.77 2.53 12.96
CA LEU A 137 4.98 1.19 13.50
C LEU A 137 4.42 0.11 12.58
N THR A 138 3.23 0.32 12.00
CA THR A 138 2.62 -0.62 11.06
C THR A 138 3.45 -0.75 9.78
N LYS A 139 3.91 0.38 9.20
CA LYS A 139 4.82 0.38 8.04
C LYS A 139 6.13 -0.32 8.36
N PHE A 140 6.78 0.03 9.47
CA PHE A 140 8.00 -0.61 9.92
C PHE A 140 7.84 -2.11 10.09
N TRP A 141 6.74 -2.57 10.71
CA TRP A 141 6.44 -3.98 10.88
C TRP A 141 6.32 -4.72 9.54
N LEU A 142 5.54 -4.17 8.59
CA LEU A 142 5.33 -4.74 7.26
C LEU A 142 6.61 -4.78 6.42
N THR A 143 7.41 -3.70 6.44
CA THR A 143 8.70 -3.64 5.76
C THR A 143 9.70 -4.62 6.37
N THR A 144 9.72 -4.75 7.70
CA THR A 144 10.61 -5.70 8.39
C THR A 144 10.21 -7.14 8.11
N GLU A 145 8.91 -7.48 8.16
CA GLU A 145 8.39 -8.81 7.79
C GLU A 145 8.85 -9.19 6.37
N ARG A 146 8.76 -8.24 5.43
CA ARG A 146 9.25 -8.44 4.06
C ARG A 146 10.75 -8.70 4.01
N ILE A 147 11.57 -7.90 4.69
CA ILE A 147 13.03 -8.07 4.77
C ILE A 147 13.38 -9.44 5.38
N LEU A 148 12.68 -9.84 6.44
CA LEU A 148 12.91 -11.10 7.14
C LEU A 148 12.46 -12.33 6.34
N GLY A 149 11.52 -12.18 5.38
CA GLY A 149 11.14 -13.25 4.45
C GLY A 149 12.13 -13.49 3.30
N LEU A 150 13.00 -12.53 2.96
CA LEU A 150 13.92 -12.66 1.83
C LEU A 150 15.10 -13.61 2.12
N ASP A 151 15.56 -14.31 1.09
CA ASP A 151 16.83 -15.03 1.11
C ASP A 151 17.96 -14.10 0.66
N LYS A 152 19.08 -14.15 1.39
CA LYS A 152 20.31 -13.40 1.09
C LYS A 152 21.12 -14.03 -0.06
N SER A 153 20.86 -15.30 -0.36
CA SER A 153 21.63 -16.12 -1.32
C SER A 153 21.19 -15.89 -2.76
N ASP A 154 19.91 -15.60 -3.00
CA ASP A 154 19.38 -15.22 -4.32
C ASP A 154 19.77 -13.77 -4.67
N ALA A 155 20.53 -13.60 -5.75
CA ALA A 155 21.00 -12.29 -6.23
C ALA A 155 19.86 -11.28 -6.51
N THR A 156 18.70 -11.75 -6.96
CA THR A 156 17.53 -10.89 -7.24
C THR A 156 16.86 -10.43 -5.95
N GLN A 157 16.73 -11.32 -4.96
CA GLN A 157 16.21 -11.00 -3.63
C GLN A 157 17.21 -10.14 -2.84
N ARG A 158 18.52 -10.33 -3.02
CA ARG A 158 19.56 -9.50 -2.40
C ARG A 158 19.47 -8.03 -2.80
N LYS A 159 19.19 -7.71 -4.07
CA LYS A 159 18.97 -6.31 -4.50
C LYS A 159 17.76 -5.68 -3.80
N LEU A 160 16.66 -6.43 -3.68
CA LEU A 160 15.44 -5.97 -2.99
C LEU A 160 15.66 -5.86 -1.47
N TYR A 161 16.42 -6.77 -0.87
CA TYR A 161 16.82 -6.73 0.54
C TYR A 161 17.59 -5.44 0.86
N LEU A 162 18.61 -5.12 0.07
CA LEU A 162 19.42 -3.91 0.25
C LEU A 162 18.59 -2.63 0.06
N SER A 163 17.68 -2.57 -0.92
CA SER A 163 16.86 -1.37 -1.10
C SER A 163 15.81 -1.18 0.00
N LEU A 164 15.16 -2.26 0.45
CA LEU A 164 14.26 -2.25 1.61
C LEU A 164 14.99 -1.81 2.89
N LEU A 165 16.18 -2.35 3.12
CA LEU A 165 17.00 -2.03 4.29
C LEU A 165 17.40 -0.55 4.29
N HIS A 166 17.81 -0.01 3.14
CA HIS A 166 18.12 1.42 2.99
C HIS A 166 16.91 2.33 3.23
N VAL A 167 15.74 2.00 2.68
CA VAL A 167 14.50 2.74 2.96
C VAL A 167 14.19 2.71 4.45
N LEU A 168 14.27 1.55 5.08
CA LEU A 168 14.01 1.37 6.51
C LEU A 168 15.04 2.10 7.41
N LYS A 169 16.32 2.13 7.03
CA LYS A 169 17.35 2.98 7.65
C LYS A 169 16.95 4.47 7.54
N ALA A 170 16.62 4.95 6.35
CA ALA A 170 16.30 6.35 6.06
C ALA A 170 14.98 6.86 6.68
N THR A 171 13.97 6.01 6.88
CA THR A 171 12.65 6.41 7.42
C THR A 171 12.46 6.05 8.89
N HIS A 172 12.84 4.84 9.31
CA HIS A 172 12.42 4.25 10.60
C HIS A 172 13.56 4.03 11.60
N LEU A 173 14.82 3.91 11.17
CA LEU A 173 15.97 3.73 12.08
C LEU A 173 16.87 4.96 12.26
N ARG A 174 16.62 6.06 11.53
CA ARG A 174 17.35 7.31 11.75
C ARG A 174 17.13 7.87 13.16
N GLU A 175 18.10 8.63 13.65
CA GLU A 175 17.95 9.38 14.91
C GLU A 175 16.74 10.33 14.84
N GLY A 176 16.03 10.48 15.96
CA GLY A 176 14.76 11.19 16.04
C GLY A 176 13.54 10.46 15.43
N SER A 177 13.70 9.24 14.88
CA SER A 177 12.55 8.44 14.46
C SER A 177 11.67 8.01 15.64
N ARG A 178 10.34 8.10 15.49
CA ARG A 178 9.38 7.66 16.52
C ARG A 178 9.46 6.15 16.72
N VAL A 179 9.70 5.38 15.65
CA VAL A 179 9.89 3.92 15.73
C VAL A 179 11.13 3.58 16.55
N LEU A 180 12.26 4.23 16.25
CA LEU A 180 13.50 4.05 17.00
C LEU A 180 13.32 4.41 18.49
N ALA A 181 12.62 5.49 18.80
CA ALA A 181 12.32 5.87 20.19
C ALA A 181 11.41 4.86 20.91
N LEU A 182 10.32 4.41 20.25
CA LEU A 182 9.34 3.50 20.83
C LEU A 182 9.82 2.06 20.97
N CYS A 183 10.77 1.63 20.13
CA CYS A 183 11.38 0.29 20.18
C CYS A 183 12.73 0.26 20.91
N ARG A 184 13.28 1.39 21.36
CA ARG A 184 14.45 1.45 22.27
C ARG A 184 14.07 1.28 23.74
N THR A 185 12.86 1.66 24.13
CA THR A 185 12.35 1.52 25.50
C THR A 185 11.72 0.14 25.68
N PRO A 186 12.25 -0.74 26.54
CA PRO A 186 11.54 -1.97 26.88
C PRO A 186 10.21 -1.60 27.55
N ILE A 187 9.13 -2.25 27.12
CA ILE A 187 7.88 -2.22 27.89
C ILE A 187 8.13 -2.99 29.18
N VAL A 188 7.60 -2.49 30.30
CA VAL A 188 7.73 -3.07 31.64
C VAL A 188 7.29 -4.53 31.64
N GLN A 189 8.27 -5.41 31.51
CA GLN A 189 8.20 -6.83 31.81
C GLN A 189 9.63 -7.26 32.14
N GLU A 190 9.85 -7.78 33.34
CA GLU A 190 11.18 -8.15 33.83
C GLU A 190 11.70 -9.41 33.13
N SER A 191 12.23 -9.21 31.92
CA SER A 191 13.11 -10.15 31.24
C SER A 191 14.54 -9.64 31.37
N THR A 192 15.36 -10.38 32.11
CA THR A 192 16.76 -10.05 32.43
C THR A 192 17.72 -10.14 31.23
N ASP A 193 17.22 -10.45 30.03
CA ASP A 193 17.99 -10.69 28.80
C ASP A 193 18.15 -9.46 27.89
N TRP A 194 17.81 -8.24 28.34
CA TRP A 194 18.03 -7.01 27.55
C TRP A 194 19.51 -6.57 27.43
N ARG A 195 20.48 -7.46 27.70
CA ARG A 195 21.86 -7.25 27.29
C ARG A 195 22.00 -7.62 25.82
N MET A 196 22.10 -6.60 24.96
CA MET A 196 22.58 -6.75 23.59
C MET A 196 23.92 -7.48 23.60
N GLN A 197 23.90 -8.79 23.34
CA GLN A 197 25.11 -9.59 23.20
C GLN A 197 25.90 -9.07 21.99
N PRO A 198 27.23 -8.89 22.08
CA PRO A 198 28.04 -8.31 21.00
C PRO A 198 28.04 -9.07 19.66
N THR A 199 27.36 -10.21 19.59
CA THR A 199 27.37 -11.18 18.49
C THR A 199 26.05 -11.29 17.72
N SER A 200 24.98 -10.58 18.11
CA SER A 200 23.68 -10.73 17.43
C SER A 200 23.72 -10.20 15.99
N THR A 201 23.30 -11.01 15.02
CA THR A 201 23.27 -10.57 13.62
C THR A 201 22.21 -9.47 13.39
N GLY A 202 22.41 -8.60 12.41
CA GLY A 202 21.47 -7.51 12.12
C GLY A 202 20.02 -7.96 11.84
N ARG A 203 19.85 -9.20 11.39
CA ARG A 203 18.54 -9.84 11.19
C ARG A 203 17.82 -10.10 12.52
N GLU A 204 18.55 -10.49 13.57
CA GLU A 204 18.00 -10.69 14.91
C GLU A 204 17.60 -9.37 15.55
N THR A 205 18.41 -8.32 15.43
CA THR A 205 18.09 -6.98 15.93
C THR A 205 16.80 -6.45 15.30
N LEU A 206 16.66 -6.57 13.97
CA LEU A 206 15.43 -6.21 13.26
C LEU A 206 14.22 -7.05 13.74
N SER A 207 14.39 -8.36 13.93
CA SER A 207 13.35 -9.24 14.45
C SER A 207 12.88 -8.84 15.87
N LYS A 208 13.82 -8.53 16.78
CA LYS A 208 13.52 -8.02 18.12
C LYS A 208 12.75 -6.68 18.06
N MET A 209 13.19 -5.74 17.22
CA MET A 209 12.49 -4.46 17.04
C MET A 209 11.09 -4.64 16.43
N GLN A 210 10.92 -5.59 15.52
CA GLN A 210 9.63 -5.93 14.91
C GLN A 210 8.66 -6.51 15.96
N ALA A 211 9.13 -7.39 16.84
CA ALA A 211 8.32 -7.92 17.94
C ALA A 211 7.86 -6.81 18.90
N LEU A 212 8.75 -5.87 19.25
CA LEU A 212 8.40 -4.69 20.05
C LEU A 212 7.38 -3.78 19.34
N ALA A 213 7.53 -3.57 18.03
CA ALA A 213 6.57 -2.79 17.25
C ALA A 213 5.18 -3.45 17.22
N LEU A 214 5.13 -4.78 17.06
CA LEU A 214 3.89 -5.55 17.13
C LEU A 214 3.23 -5.43 18.51
N LEU A 215 3.99 -5.57 19.59
CA LEU A 215 3.51 -5.43 20.96
C LEU A 215 2.93 -4.03 21.23
N LYS A 216 3.53 -2.96 20.70
CA LYS A 216 2.98 -1.60 20.76
C LYS A 216 1.69 -1.45 19.93
N ILE A 217 1.58 -2.13 18.78
CA ILE A 217 0.35 -2.16 17.98
C ILE A 217 -0.77 -2.88 18.75
N GLN A 218 -0.48 -4.05 19.32
CA GLN A 218 -1.42 -4.88 20.08
C GLN A 218 -1.88 -4.23 21.40
N ASN A 219 -0.97 -3.67 22.20
CA ASN A 219 -1.30 -3.18 23.54
C ASN A 219 -1.81 -1.72 23.58
N TYR A 220 -1.60 -0.94 22.50
CA TYR A 220 -2.00 0.48 22.47
C TYR A 220 -2.87 0.84 21.27
N TRP A 221 -2.44 0.54 20.04
CA TRP A 221 -3.19 0.97 18.85
C TRP A 221 -4.49 0.18 18.64
N LEU A 222 -4.48 -1.12 18.92
CA LEU A 222 -5.64 -1.99 18.76
C LEU A 222 -6.78 -1.69 19.79
N PRO A 223 -6.52 -1.47 21.10
CA PRO A 223 -7.54 -1.00 22.04
C PRO A 223 -8.12 0.37 21.69
N ASN A 224 -7.27 1.32 21.27
CA ASN A 224 -7.74 2.64 20.85
C ASN A 224 -8.60 2.57 19.57
N PHE A 225 -8.25 1.68 18.63
CA PHE A 225 -9.09 1.37 17.47
C PHE A 225 -10.43 0.75 17.88
N PHE A 226 -10.45 -0.16 18.86
CA PHE A 226 -11.69 -0.76 19.36
C PHE A 226 -12.64 0.30 19.94
N ILE A 227 -12.12 1.22 20.77
CA ILE A 227 -12.89 2.35 21.31
C ILE A 227 -13.45 3.22 20.18
N HIS A 228 -12.62 3.55 19.18
CA HIS A 228 -13.06 4.28 17.99
C HIS A 228 -14.17 3.55 17.21
N CYS A 229 -14.07 2.22 17.07
CA CYS A 229 -15.10 1.40 16.42
C CYS A 229 -16.44 1.46 17.16
N LYS A 230 -16.46 1.28 18.49
CA LYS A 230 -17.70 1.39 19.30
C LYS A 230 -18.36 2.77 19.11
N LEU A 231 -17.58 3.84 19.28
CA LEU A 231 -18.04 5.23 19.10
C LEU A 231 -18.48 5.56 17.66
N SER A 232 -18.02 4.82 16.66
CA SER A 232 -18.43 4.98 15.26
C SER A 232 -19.73 4.22 14.98
N MET A 233 -19.86 2.99 15.49
CA MET A 233 -21.07 2.18 15.35
C MET A 233 -22.29 2.81 16.01
N GLU A 234 -22.10 3.52 17.14
CA GLU A 234 -23.20 4.22 17.84
C GLU A 234 -23.79 5.38 17.01
N LYS A 235 -23.01 5.95 16.08
CA LYS A 235 -23.42 7.08 15.23
C LYS A 235 -24.04 6.65 13.91
N GLU A 236 -23.88 5.38 13.53
CA GLU A 236 -24.14 4.88 12.19
C GLU A 236 -25.30 3.86 12.26
N GLU A 237 -26.48 4.24 11.77
CA GLU A 237 -27.71 3.42 11.85
C GLU A 237 -27.52 2.03 11.23
N SER A 238 -26.73 1.92 10.17
CA SER A 238 -26.41 0.64 9.52
C SER A 238 -25.64 -0.34 10.41
N CYS A 239 -25.05 0.13 11.52
CA CYS A 239 -24.33 -0.71 12.50
C CYS A 239 -25.19 -1.14 13.69
N TRP A 240 -26.44 -0.67 13.82
CA TRP A 240 -27.29 -0.98 14.98
C TRP A 240 -27.56 -2.49 15.20
N PRO A 241 -27.77 -3.34 14.18
CA PRO A 241 -27.95 -4.79 14.39
C PRO A 241 -26.72 -5.44 15.07
N LEU A 242 -25.51 -5.00 14.70
CA LEU A 242 -24.26 -5.49 15.29
C LEU A 242 -24.08 -5.02 16.75
N LEU A 243 -24.51 -3.79 17.05
CA LEU A 243 -24.54 -3.28 18.44
C LEU A 243 -25.59 -3.99 19.30
N GLN A 244 -26.71 -4.40 18.72
CA GLN A 244 -27.70 -5.20 19.44
C GLN A 244 -27.12 -6.58 19.79
N GLU A 245 -26.54 -7.31 18.83
CA GLU A 245 -25.92 -8.61 19.09
C GLU A 245 -24.80 -8.49 20.14
N TYR A 246 -24.00 -7.43 20.10
CA TYR A 246 -22.99 -7.14 21.13
C TYR A 246 -23.61 -6.95 22.53
N ARG A 247 -24.71 -6.19 22.64
CA ARG A 247 -25.43 -5.98 23.92
C ARG A 247 -26.07 -7.27 24.45
N GLU A 248 -26.60 -8.10 23.57
CA GLU A 248 -27.14 -9.42 23.93
C GLU A 248 -26.02 -10.34 24.44
N ARG A 249 -24.86 -10.38 23.76
CA ARG A 249 -23.67 -11.13 24.18
C ARG A 249 -23.09 -10.64 25.51
N LEU A 250 -23.13 -9.34 25.80
CA LEU A 250 -22.74 -8.76 27.10
C LEU A 250 -23.66 -9.22 28.25
N GLN A 251 -24.95 -9.45 27.97
CA GLN A 251 -25.93 -9.88 28.97
C GLN A 251 -25.97 -11.41 29.15
N ALA A 252 -25.65 -12.15 28.09
CA ALA A 252 -25.68 -13.62 28.06
C ALA A 252 -24.44 -14.30 28.67
N ASP A 253 -23.64 -13.59 29.47
CA ASP A 253 -22.33 -14.05 29.98
C ASP A 253 -22.47 -15.09 31.12
N SER A 254 -23.06 -16.24 30.79
CA SER A 254 -23.06 -17.45 31.62
C SER A 254 -23.19 -18.76 30.84
N GLN A 255 -23.79 -18.81 29.64
CA GLN A 255 -23.75 -19.99 28.77
C GLN A 255 -23.79 -19.67 27.27
N GLN A 256 -22.89 -20.31 26.50
CA GLN A 256 -23.18 -20.76 25.14
C GLN A 256 -22.69 -22.20 24.95
N PRO A 257 -23.44 -23.05 24.21
CA PRO A 257 -22.95 -24.36 23.79
C PRO A 257 -21.86 -24.18 22.72
N PRO A 258 -20.93 -25.14 22.56
CA PRO A 258 -19.97 -25.12 21.47
C PRO A 258 -20.71 -25.31 20.14
N GLY A 259 -20.74 -24.25 19.33
CA GLY A 259 -21.21 -24.29 17.94
C GLY A 259 -20.25 -25.10 17.07
N SER A 260 -20.37 -26.44 17.15
CA SER A 260 -19.63 -27.38 16.32
C SER A 260 -20.14 -27.34 14.87
N PHE A 261 -19.65 -26.37 14.09
CA PHE A 261 -19.78 -26.39 12.63
C PHE A 261 -18.59 -27.09 11.99
N ASN A 262 -18.56 -28.42 12.12
CA ASN A 262 -17.78 -29.30 11.25
C ASN A 262 -18.76 -30.09 10.36
N GLU A 263 -19.60 -29.36 9.61
CA GLU A 263 -20.05 -29.93 8.34
C GLU A 263 -18.84 -29.96 7.41
N LEU A 264 -18.59 -31.12 6.79
CA LEU A 264 -17.55 -31.26 5.79
C LEU A 264 -17.95 -30.37 4.60
N PHE A 265 -17.31 -29.21 4.45
CA PHE A 265 -17.54 -28.29 3.35
C PHE A 265 -17.28 -28.99 2.02
N ILE A 266 -18.35 -29.50 1.40
CA ILE A 266 -18.33 -29.98 0.02
C ILE A 266 -18.23 -28.74 -0.85
N MET A 267 -17.00 -28.40 -1.23
CA MET A 267 -16.76 -27.33 -2.18
C MET A 267 -17.33 -27.71 -3.55
N HIS A 268 -17.95 -26.75 -4.24
CA HIS A 268 -18.43 -26.94 -5.62
C HIS A 268 -18.21 -25.68 -6.45
N ILE A 269 -18.10 -25.86 -7.77
CA ILE A 269 -18.05 -24.75 -8.72
C ILE A 269 -19.47 -24.46 -9.20
N LYS A 270 -19.87 -23.19 -9.20
CA LYS A 270 -21.16 -22.74 -9.72
C LYS A 270 -21.30 -23.16 -11.19
N LYS A 271 -22.44 -23.78 -11.52
CA LYS A 271 -22.73 -24.18 -12.91
C LYS A 271 -22.85 -22.94 -13.80
N SER A 272 -22.09 -22.95 -14.89
CA SER A 272 -22.11 -21.90 -15.90
C SER A 272 -23.48 -21.74 -16.55
N GLN A 273 -23.86 -20.50 -16.82
CA GLN A 273 -24.97 -20.13 -17.71
C GLN A 273 -24.47 -19.50 -19.01
N ALA A 274 -23.15 -19.46 -19.23
CA ALA A 274 -22.52 -18.82 -20.37
C ALA A 274 -22.83 -19.53 -21.71
N SER A 275 -22.90 -18.70 -22.75
CA SER A 275 -23.02 -19.12 -24.15
C SER A 275 -21.87 -20.04 -24.58
N SER A 276 -22.09 -20.85 -25.62
CA SER A 276 -21.13 -21.83 -26.15
C SER A 276 -19.89 -21.25 -26.86
N GLY A 277 -19.63 -19.94 -26.74
CA GLY A 277 -18.46 -19.29 -27.33
C GLY A 277 -17.13 -19.73 -26.71
N PRO A 278 -15.99 -19.43 -27.36
CA PRO A 278 -14.68 -19.68 -26.78
C PRO A 278 -14.47 -18.82 -25.53
N TYR A 279 -13.89 -19.42 -24.50
CA TYR A 279 -13.48 -18.74 -23.27
C TYR A 279 -12.40 -17.68 -23.60
N CYS A 280 -12.56 -16.46 -23.08
CA CYS A 280 -11.63 -15.35 -23.30
C CYS A 280 -11.77 -14.28 -22.21
N SER A 281 -10.78 -14.13 -21.35
CA SER A 281 -10.79 -13.09 -20.29
C SER A 281 -10.62 -11.67 -20.84
N LYS A 282 -9.90 -11.48 -21.94
CA LYS A 282 -9.80 -10.19 -22.63
C LYS A 282 -11.19 -9.64 -22.96
N LYS A 283 -12.00 -10.41 -23.71
CA LYS A 283 -13.34 -9.99 -24.14
C LYS A 283 -14.25 -9.70 -22.95
N ALA A 284 -14.25 -10.58 -21.95
CA ALA A 284 -15.04 -10.38 -20.74
C ALA A 284 -14.65 -9.09 -20.00
N LYS A 285 -13.35 -8.74 -19.95
CA LYS A 285 -12.89 -7.49 -19.34
C LYS A 285 -13.33 -6.28 -20.15
N GLU A 286 -13.24 -6.32 -21.47
CA GLU A 286 -13.76 -5.26 -22.34
C GLU A 286 -15.25 -4.97 -22.04
N GLU A 287 -16.07 -6.02 -21.85
CA GLU A 287 -17.49 -5.91 -21.49
C GLU A 287 -17.74 -5.27 -20.11
N ILE A 288 -16.93 -5.55 -19.08
CA ILE A 288 -17.04 -4.84 -17.77
C ILE A 288 -16.73 -3.35 -17.94
N TRP A 289 -15.70 -3.00 -18.71
CA TRP A 289 -15.25 -1.61 -18.79
C TRP A 289 -16.07 -0.74 -19.75
N THR A 290 -16.84 -1.33 -20.68
CA THR A 290 -17.89 -0.60 -21.40
C THR A 290 -19.06 -0.24 -20.47
N LEU A 291 -19.58 -1.20 -19.69
CA LEU A 291 -20.66 -0.98 -18.74
C LEU A 291 -20.35 0.15 -17.73
N ILE A 292 -19.16 0.11 -17.13
CA ILE A 292 -18.74 1.13 -16.14
C ILE A 292 -18.54 2.53 -16.79
N LYS A 293 -18.36 2.62 -18.11
CA LYS A 293 -18.34 3.90 -18.85
C LYS A 293 -19.74 4.41 -19.15
N GLU A 294 -20.68 3.52 -19.48
CA GLU A 294 -22.09 3.87 -19.70
C GLU A 294 -22.74 4.35 -18.40
N GLU A 295 -22.47 3.69 -17.28
CA GLU A 295 -22.93 4.11 -15.95
C GLU A 295 -22.38 5.51 -15.59
N ARG A 296 -21.09 5.77 -15.82
CA ARG A 296 -20.49 7.11 -15.61
C ARG A 296 -21.05 8.17 -16.55
N GLY A 297 -21.21 7.88 -17.83
CA GLY A 297 -21.80 8.82 -18.79
C GLY A 297 -23.25 9.16 -18.43
N THR A 298 -24.00 8.18 -17.93
CA THR A 298 -25.36 8.39 -17.42
C THR A 298 -25.34 9.27 -16.17
N GLN A 299 -24.45 9.01 -15.22
CA GLN A 299 -24.33 9.80 -13.99
C GLN A 299 -23.85 11.25 -14.25
N GLU A 300 -22.93 11.46 -15.19
CA GLU A 300 -22.54 12.80 -15.66
C GLU A 300 -23.71 13.53 -16.35
N MET A 301 -24.55 12.81 -17.11
CA MET A 301 -25.74 13.39 -17.72
C MET A 301 -26.81 13.76 -16.68
N PHE A 302 -27.00 12.96 -15.63
CA PHE A 302 -27.86 13.31 -14.49
C PHE A 302 -27.35 14.56 -13.75
N LEU A 303 -26.06 14.60 -13.39
CA LEU A 303 -25.44 15.77 -12.74
C LEU A 303 -25.54 17.04 -13.61
N SER A 304 -25.30 16.92 -14.92
CA SER A 304 -25.43 18.03 -15.88
C SER A 304 -26.88 18.54 -15.96
N ARG A 305 -27.86 17.65 -15.85
CA ARG A 305 -29.29 18.00 -15.83
C ARG A 305 -29.67 18.72 -14.54
N GLU A 306 -29.20 18.24 -13.38
CA GLU A 306 -29.44 18.91 -12.08
C GLU A 306 -28.80 20.30 -11.99
N ILE A 307 -27.60 20.48 -12.55
CA ILE A 307 -26.92 21.79 -12.62
C ILE A 307 -27.76 22.77 -13.47
N SER A 308 -28.23 22.32 -14.65
CA SER A 308 -29.09 23.13 -15.53
C SER A 308 -30.44 23.52 -14.87
N PHE A 309 -31.03 22.62 -14.07
CA PHE A 309 -32.24 22.94 -13.30
C PHE A 309 -32.00 23.93 -12.15
N LYS A 310 -30.82 23.94 -11.52
CA LYS A 310 -30.46 24.93 -10.49
C LYS A 310 -30.20 26.32 -11.07
N GLU A 311 -29.60 26.42 -12.26
CA GLU A 311 -29.29 27.72 -12.90
C GLU A 311 -30.54 28.48 -13.39
N GLN A 312 -31.63 27.79 -13.71
CA GLN A 312 -32.89 28.43 -14.14
C GLN A 312 -33.77 28.94 -13.00
N SER A 313 -33.50 28.54 -11.75
CA SER A 313 -34.32 28.94 -10.58
C SER A 313 -33.99 30.35 -10.04
N GLN A 314 -32.81 30.90 -10.34
CA GLN A 314 -32.37 32.22 -9.83
C GLN A 314 -32.33 33.33 -10.90
N ARG A 315 -33.47 33.67 -11.52
CA ARG A 315 -33.61 34.91 -12.31
C ARG A 315 -35.00 35.56 -12.22
N LYS A 316 -35.14 36.64 -11.42
CA LYS A 316 -36.03 37.82 -11.59
C LYS A 316 -35.84 38.86 -10.44
N PRO A 317 -36.23 40.16 -10.56
CA PRO A 317 -35.25 41.16 -11.02
C PRO A 317 -35.20 42.55 -10.29
N GLY A 318 -34.00 43.16 -10.26
CA GLY A 318 -33.75 44.62 -10.12
C GLY A 318 -33.92 45.28 -8.73
N PRO A 319 -33.66 46.61 -8.56
CA PRO A 319 -33.05 47.57 -9.51
C PRO A 319 -31.97 48.54 -8.91
N GLY A 320 -31.17 49.19 -9.79
CA GLY A 320 -30.84 50.65 -9.66
C GLY A 320 -29.49 51.14 -9.09
N ARG A 321 -28.62 51.67 -9.99
CA ARG A 321 -27.64 52.80 -9.85
C ARG A 321 -26.82 52.93 -8.55
N SER A 322 -25.48 52.97 -8.56
CA SER A 322 -24.65 54.19 -8.83
C SER A 322 -23.21 53.93 -8.31
N THR A 323 -22.06 54.46 -8.76
CA THR A 323 -21.55 55.09 -10.01
C THR A 323 -20.00 54.98 -9.98
N CYS A 324 -19.30 55.16 -11.11
CA CYS A 324 -17.87 54.86 -11.32
C CYS A 324 -16.85 55.89 -10.79
N ARG A 325 -15.60 55.44 -10.58
CA ARG A 325 -14.28 56.01 -10.99
C ARG A 325 -13.14 55.35 -10.18
N SER A 326 -11.88 55.19 -10.59
CA SER A 326 -11.14 55.07 -11.87
C SER A 326 -9.64 55.28 -11.51
N ASP A 327 -8.82 54.24 -11.71
CA ASP A 327 -7.45 54.25 -12.26
C ASP A 327 -6.24 54.98 -11.62
N MET A 328 -5.05 54.40 -11.93
CA MET A 328 -3.66 54.89 -11.81
C MET A 328 -3.07 55.13 -10.41
N GLU A 329 -1.75 55.10 -10.17
CA GLU A 329 -0.57 54.34 -10.64
C GLU A 329 0.66 54.93 -9.91
N LYS A 330 1.54 54.08 -9.35
CA LYS A 330 3.02 54.23 -9.19
C LYS A 330 3.69 55.35 -8.32
N SER A 331 4.61 54.87 -7.46
CA SER A 331 6.00 55.37 -7.18
C SER A 331 6.18 56.69 -6.39
N TYR A 332 7.26 57.00 -5.64
CA TYR A 332 8.65 56.50 -5.40
C TYR A 332 9.00 56.62 -3.86
N VAL A 333 9.78 55.73 -3.20
CA VAL A 333 11.26 55.69 -2.95
C VAL A 333 11.87 56.82 -2.07
N GLU A 334 12.44 56.43 -0.91
CA GLU A 334 13.54 57.02 -0.06
C GLU A 334 13.52 58.54 0.32
N GLU A 335 14.14 59.05 1.39
CA GLU A 335 15.05 58.57 2.46
C GLU A 335 14.93 59.51 3.69
N GLY A 336 15.51 59.18 4.86
CA GLY A 336 15.82 60.22 5.89
C GLY A 336 15.63 59.89 7.38
N THR A 337 16.65 59.31 8.02
CA THR A 337 16.91 59.38 9.48
C THR A 337 18.00 60.45 9.74
N PRO A 338 18.18 61.08 10.93
CA PRO A 338 18.92 60.41 12.04
C PRO A 338 18.70 60.90 13.51
N GLY A 339 19.14 60.08 14.49
CA GLY A 339 19.49 60.46 15.88
C GLY A 339 18.37 60.37 16.93
N LEU A 340 18.58 60.00 18.21
CA LEU A 340 19.78 59.59 18.99
C LEU A 340 19.46 58.33 19.84
N ILE A 341 20.32 57.30 19.86
CA ILE A 341 21.38 57.00 20.87
C ILE A 341 20.91 56.77 22.33
N SER A 342 21.03 55.52 22.79
CA SER A 342 21.75 55.21 24.04
C SER A 342 22.45 53.84 23.92
N GLN A 343 23.69 53.76 24.41
CA GLN A 343 24.55 52.56 24.44
C GLN A 343 24.40 51.88 25.84
N GLN A 344 24.97 50.73 26.22
CA GLN A 344 26.30 50.15 25.94
C GLN A 344 26.35 48.60 26.03
N SER A 345 27.41 48.05 25.43
CA SER A 345 27.95 46.68 25.52
C SER A 345 28.83 46.51 26.80
N ASP A 346 29.29 45.32 27.23
CA ASP A 346 30.32 44.50 26.57
C ASP A 346 30.64 43.15 27.26
N ARG A 347 31.38 42.28 26.56
CA ARG A 347 32.03 41.05 27.09
C ARG A 347 33.31 41.38 27.89
N PRO A 348 33.84 40.39 28.64
CA PRO A 348 35.21 39.98 28.31
C PRO A 348 35.46 38.45 28.38
N SER A 349 36.69 38.05 28.08
CA SER A 349 37.20 36.66 28.00
C SER A 349 38.54 36.49 28.73
N TYR A 350 38.94 35.23 28.98
CA TYR A 350 40.32 34.68 29.17
C TYR A 350 40.63 33.88 30.49
N THR A 351 41.24 32.70 30.27
CA THR A 351 42.24 31.95 31.10
C THR A 351 41.99 31.50 32.55
N ALA A 352 41.66 30.21 32.69
CA ALA A 352 42.48 29.12 33.32
C ALA A 352 42.86 29.07 34.84
N ILE A 353 42.79 27.82 35.36
CA ILE A 353 43.41 27.19 36.56
C ILE A 353 42.62 27.16 37.89
N GLY A 354 42.34 25.92 38.35
CA GLY A 354 41.98 25.50 39.71
C GLY A 354 40.48 25.54 40.07
N ASP A 355 39.92 24.63 40.88
CA ASP A 355 40.27 23.24 41.23
C ASP A 355 38.99 22.55 41.81
N ASN A 356 38.91 21.22 41.75
CA ASN A 356 38.01 20.30 42.48
C ASN A 356 36.52 20.67 42.77
N GLY A 357 35.61 19.86 42.22
CA GLY A 357 34.19 19.82 42.60
C GLY A 357 33.40 18.91 41.65
N GLY A 358 33.37 17.60 41.93
CA GLY A 358 32.81 16.62 41.00
C GLY A 358 31.29 16.50 41.05
N ASP A 359 30.67 16.36 39.88
CA ASP A 359 29.35 15.72 39.74
C ASP A 359 29.30 14.93 38.42
N THR A 360 29.22 13.61 38.53
CA THR A 360 29.20 12.69 37.38
C THR A 360 27.81 12.58 36.77
N SER A 361 27.54 13.34 35.72
CA SER A 361 26.42 13.05 34.81
C SER A 361 26.77 11.87 33.88
N PRO A 362 26.00 10.77 33.88
CA PRO A 362 26.29 9.61 33.04
C PRO A 362 25.92 9.91 31.58
N LYS A 363 26.92 10.31 30.80
CA LYS A 363 26.87 10.31 29.34
C LYS A 363 26.66 8.87 28.83
N SER A 364 25.40 8.48 28.65
CA SER A 364 25.02 7.21 28.04
C SER A 364 25.25 7.24 26.51
N PHE A 365 26.52 7.25 26.11
CA PHE A 365 26.90 6.85 24.76
C PHE A 365 26.96 5.32 24.72
N CYS A 366 26.21 4.72 23.80
CA CYS A 366 26.26 3.29 23.53
C CYS A 366 26.77 3.09 22.09
N PRO A 367 28.08 2.87 21.87
CA PRO A 367 28.69 2.86 20.53
C PRO A 367 28.18 1.73 19.61
N THR A 368 27.51 0.74 20.18
CA THR A 368 27.23 -0.56 19.56
C THR A 368 26.24 -0.50 18.38
N ILE A 369 25.34 0.48 18.34
CA ILE A 369 24.35 0.61 17.25
C ILE A 369 24.96 1.33 16.02
N GLU A 370 25.83 2.31 16.23
CA GLU A 370 26.50 3.01 15.13
C GLU A 370 27.54 2.10 14.46
N HIS A 371 28.37 1.40 15.25
CA HIS A 371 29.29 0.38 14.75
C HIS A 371 28.59 -0.75 13.97
N PHE A 372 27.37 -1.12 14.39
CA PHE A 372 26.55 -2.11 13.69
C PHE A 372 26.11 -1.63 12.30
N LEU A 373 25.81 -0.34 12.14
CA LEU A 373 25.35 0.23 10.86
C LEU A 373 26.50 0.49 9.88
N GLN A 374 27.69 0.82 10.38
CA GLN A 374 28.89 1.15 9.60
C GLN A 374 29.64 -0.07 9.03
N LEU A 375 29.53 -1.26 9.65
CA LEU A 375 30.28 -2.42 9.18
C LEU A 375 29.78 -3.01 7.84
N GLU A 376 28.51 -2.74 7.47
CA GLU A 376 27.98 -3.00 6.12
C GLU A 376 28.32 -1.87 5.11
N GLU A 377 28.84 -0.72 5.58
CA GLU A 377 28.91 0.53 4.81
C GLU A 377 30.22 0.68 4.01
N LEU A 378 31.30 0.03 4.47
CA LEU A 378 32.67 0.10 3.91
C LEU A 378 32.86 -0.45 2.47
N GLY A 379 31.78 -0.85 1.80
CA GLY A 379 31.80 -1.25 0.38
C GLY A 379 30.70 -0.62 -0.48
N GLU A 380 29.86 0.27 0.06
CA GLU A 380 28.56 0.60 -0.55
C GLU A 380 28.32 2.09 -0.89
N GLU A 381 29.31 2.99 -0.73
CA GLU A 381 29.16 4.42 -1.10
C GLU A 381 28.82 4.67 -2.58
N GLN A 382 29.08 3.69 -3.46
CA GLN A 382 28.75 3.78 -4.90
C GLN A 382 27.31 3.36 -5.25
N LEU A 383 26.49 2.96 -4.26
CA LEU A 383 25.14 2.39 -4.49
C LEU A 383 23.97 3.36 -4.39
N LEU A 384 24.19 4.65 -4.07
CA LEU A 384 23.13 5.67 -4.05
C LEU A 384 22.43 5.85 -5.43
N SER A 385 23.09 5.46 -6.52
CA SER A 385 22.53 5.41 -7.88
C SER A 385 21.66 4.17 -8.17
N ASN A 386 21.74 3.12 -7.34
CA ASN A 386 21.13 1.80 -7.58
C ASN A 386 19.86 1.53 -6.73
N MET A 387 19.34 2.56 -6.06
CA MET A 387 18.15 2.51 -5.18
C MET A 387 16.86 2.14 -5.94
N CYS A 388 16.54 0.84 -6.00
CA CYS A 388 15.22 0.37 -6.43
C CYS A 388 14.17 0.58 -5.33
N PHE A 389 13.37 1.63 -5.43
CA PHE A 389 12.13 1.80 -4.67
C PHE A 389 11.00 0.87 -5.19
N SER A 390 11.32 -0.35 -5.62
CA SER A 390 10.36 -1.38 -6.04
C SER A 390 9.54 -1.97 -4.87
N THR A 391 9.52 -1.27 -3.73
CA THR A 391 8.63 -1.57 -2.62
C THR A 391 7.44 -0.63 -2.77
N PRO A 392 6.26 -1.11 -3.19
CA PRO A 392 5.09 -0.25 -3.26
C PRO A 392 4.81 0.30 -1.87
N VAL A 393 5.04 1.61 -1.68
CA VAL A 393 4.59 2.32 -0.48
C VAL A 393 3.08 2.30 -0.56
N VAL A 394 2.43 1.29 0.05
CA VAL A 394 1.01 0.96 -0.15
C VAL A 394 0.14 2.19 0.07
N ARG A 395 -0.14 2.91 -1.02
CA ARG A 395 -0.91 4.13 -1.14
C ARG A 395 -1.87 3.88 -2.30
N ARG A 396 -3.06 4.46 -2.21
CA ARG A 396 -4.11 4.22 -3.20
C ARG A 396 -3.62 4.67 -4.58
N PRO A 397 -3.95 3.97 -5.67
CA PRO A 397 -3.71 4.48 -7.02
C PRO A 397 -4.31 5.90 -7.13
N SER A 398 -3.61 6.77 -7.86
CA SER A 398 -3.95 8.17 -7.94
C SER A 398 -5.28 8.37 -8.67
N LEU A 399 -6.34 8.70 -7.93
CA LEU A 399 -7.64 9.11 -8.49
C LEU A 399 -7.56 10.42 -9.30
N LEU A 400 -6.36 10.98 -9.52
CA LEU A 400 -6.13 12.16 -10.34
C LEU A 400 -5.77 11.83 -11.79
N ALA A 401 -5.29 10.61 -12.08
CA ALA A 401 -5.29 10.07 -13.44
C ALA A 401 -6.73 9.96 -14.01
N LEU A 402 -7.70 9.66 -13.15
CA LEU A 402 -9.12 9.58 -13.50
C LEU A 402 -9.75 10.93 -13.88
N LYS A 403 -9.42 12.02 -13.16
CA LYS A 403 -10.28 13.22 -13.13
C LYS A 403 -10.27 14.08 -14.40
N ARG A 404 -9.39 13.83 -15.38
CA ARG A 404 -9.27 14.65 -16.61
C ARG A 404 -8.98 13.86 -17.90
N SER A 405 -9.27 12.56 -17.93
CA SER A 405 -9.15 11.73 -19.15
C SER A 405 -10.27 12.01 -20.19
N GLY A 406 -10.40 13.26 -20.63
CA GLY A 406 -11.24 13.62 -21.76
C GLY A 406 -10.61 13.13 -23.07
N LYS A 407 -11.26 12.19 -23.75
CA LYS A 407 -10.92 11.66 -25.10
C LYS A 407 -9.70 10.71 -25.19
N ALA A 408 -9.40 9.91 -24.18
CA ALA A 408 -8.57 8.71 -24.38
C ALA A 408 -9.38 7.59 -25.09
N SER A 409 -8.72 6.74 -25.89
CA SER A 409 -9.38 5.57 -26.49
C SER A 409 -9.83 4.56 -25.44
N SER A 410 -10.77 3.69 -25.80
CA SER A 410 -11.49 2.84 -24.86
C SER A 410 -10.60 1.86 -24.08
N SER A 411 -9.55 1.33 -24.70
CA SER A 411 -8.64 0.34 -24.11
C SER A 411 -7.57 0.94 -23.18
N LEU A 412 -6.96 2.08 -23.55
CA LEU A 412 -5.86 2.68 -22.78
C LEU A 412 -6.25 3.08 -21.37
N SER A 413 -7.50 3.53 -21.19
CA SER A 413 -8.05 3.83 -19.86
C SER A 413 -8.14 2.60 -18.94
N PHE A 414 -8.26 1.38 -19.49
CA PHE A 414 -8.35 0.13 -18.74
C PHE A 414 -6.96 -0.36 -18.30
N LEU A 415 -6.00 -0.39 -19.23
CA LEU A 415 -4.63 -0.81 -18.96
C LEU A 415 -3.98 0.03 -17.84
N ALA A 416 -4.30 1.31 -17.74
CA ALA A 416 -3.86 2.15 -16.61
C ALA A 416 -4.26 1.57 -15.23
N TRP A 417 -5.45 0.96 -15.08
CA TRP A 417 -5.87 0.31 -13.84
C TRP A 417 -5.14 -1.00 -13.59
N THR A 418 -4.91 -1.80 -14.64
CA THR A 418 -4.25 -3.11 -14.50
C THR A 418 -2.78 -2.94 -14.15
N LEU A 419 -2.07 -2.03 -14.83
CA LEU A 419 -0.69 -1.66 -14.51
C LEU A 419 -0.58 -1.04 -13.11
N SER A 420 -1.58 -0.26 -12.65
CA SER A 420 -1.61 0.22 -11.27
C SER A 420 -1.80 -0.89 -10.22
N ALA A 421 -2.51 -1.97 -10.59
CA ALA A 421 -2.74 -3.12 -9.71
C ALA A 421 -1.60 -4.15 -9.70
N GLU A 422 -0.76 -4.18 -10.75
CA GLU A 422 0.37 -5.12 -10.93
C GLU A 422 1.31 -5.20 -9.71
N ALA A 423 1.68 -4.06 -9.13
CA ALA A 423 2.53 -4.02 -7.94
C ALA A 423 1.83 -4.60 -6.70
N CYS A 424 0.51 -4.40 -6.57
CA CYS A 424 -0.33 -4.99 -5.53
C CYS A 424 -0.54 -6.49 -5.74
N ALA A 425 -0.52 -6.96 -6.99
CA ALA A 425 -0.67 -8.37 -7.36
C ALA A 425 0.61 -9.21 -7.21
N GLY A 426 1.72 -8.64 -6.74
CA GLY A 426 2.98 -9.37 -6.62
C GLY A 426 3.70 -9.58 -7.97
N GLN A 427 3.50 -8.64 -8.90
CA GLN A 427 4.20 -8.51 -10.18
C GLN A 427 4.09 -9.70 -11.20
N PRO A 428 2.89 -10.26 -11.45
CA PRO A 428 2.71 -11.37 -12.41
C PRO A 428 3.02 -11.00 -13.87
N PHE A 429 2.58 -9.84 -14.37
CA PHE A 429 2.82 -9.42 -15.74
C PHE A 429 4.31 -9.10 -15.98
N ARG A 430 4.99 -8.50 -15.01
CA ARG A 430 6.44 -8.26 -15.04
C ARG A 430 7.24 -9.57 -15.04
N GLU A 431 6.77 -10.60 -14.34
CA GLU A 431 7.40 -11.93 -14.38
C GLU A 431 7.22 -12.59 -15.75
N PHE A 432 6.03 -12.47 -16.36
CA PHE A 432 5.78 -12.88 -17.75
C PHE A 432 6.73 -12.18 -18.74
N LEU A 433 6.84 -10.84 -18.70
CA LEU A 433 7.73 -10.08 -19.58
C LEU A 433 9.20 -10.49 -19.42
N LYS A 434 9.66 -10.75 -18.18
CA LYS A 434 11.01 -11.28 -17.92
C LYS A 434 11.22 -12.67 -18.50
N ARG A 435 10.24 -13.57 -18.34
CA ARG A 435 10.29 -14.95 -18.88
C ARG A 435 10.33 -14.96 -20.42
N ARG A 436 9.74 -13.95 -21.05
CA ARG A 436 9.74 -13.72 -22.51
C ARG A 436 10.95 -12.89 -23.01
N GLU A 437 11.93 -12.61 -22.15
CA GLU A 437 13.13 -11.82 -22.46
C GLU A 437 12.80 -10.45 -23.09
N ARG A 438 11.86 -9.72 -22.47
CA ARG A 438 11.37 -8.39 -22.90
C ARG A 438 11.89 -7.24 -22.01
N PRO A 439 13.19 -6.87 -22.10
CA PRO A 439 13.80 -5.88 -21.21
C PRO A 439 13.27 -4.45 -21.40
N VAL A 440 12.87 -4.06 -22.62
CA VAL A 440 12.31 -2.73 -22.90
C VAL A 440 10.96 -2.57 -22.21
N GLU A 441 10.12 -3.60 -22.31
CA GLU A 441 8.77 -3.64 -21.75
C GLU A 441 8.80 -3.69 -20.22
N VAL A 442 9.74 -4.45 -19.63
CA VAL A 442 10.02 -4.42 -18.18
C VAL A 442 10.48 -3.02 -17.75
N CYS A 443 11.32 -2.35 -18.55
CA CYS A 443 11.80 -1.00 -18.27
C CYS A 443 10.66 0.04 -18.33
N LEU A 444 9.75 -0.08 -19.31
CA LEU A 444 8.55 0.77 -19.42
C LEU A 444 7.57 0.55 -18.25
N LEU A 445 7.41 -0.70 -17.80
CA LEU A 445 6.57 -1.03 -16.64
C LEU A 445 7.17 -0.51 -15.33
N ASP A 446 8.50 -0.66 -15.14
CA ASP A 446 9.20 -0.11 -13.99
C ASP A 446 9.14 1.44 -14.00
N LEU A 447 9.25 2.09 -15.17
CA LEU A 447 9.05 3.53 -15.34
C LEU A 447 7.60 3.97 -15.02
N TRP A 448 6.59 3.21 -15.46
CA TRP A 448 5.18 3.49 -15.13
C TRP A 448 4.96 3.57 -13.61
N HIS A 449 5.46 2.58 -12.87
CA HIS A 449 5.34 2.53 -11.42
C HIS A 449 6.09 3.69 -10.74
N ASP A 450 7.32 3.96 -11.18
CA ASP A 450 8.13 5.06 -10.66
C ASP A 450 7.46 6.44 -10.88
N LEU A 451 6.78 6.62 -12.02
CA LEU A 451 6.00 7.82 -12.34
C LEU A 451 4.73 7.95 -11.48
N GLU A 452 4.03 6.85 -11.20
CA GLU A 452 2.84 6.84 -10.33
C GLU A 452 3.21 7.13 -8.86
N ASP A 453 4.33 6.57 -8.37
CA ASP A 453 4.89 6.89 -7.06
C ASP A 453 5.31 8.37 -6.99
N PHE A 454 5.93 8.91 -8.04
CA PHE A 454 6.27 10.33 -8.13
C PHE A 454 5.02 11.21 -8.10
N LEU A 455 3.96 10.87 -8.85
CA LEU A 455 2.67 11.57 -8.77
C LEU A 455 2.09 11.55 -7.35
N CYS A 456 2.14 10.41 -6.66
CA CYS A 456 1.70 10.30 -5.26
C CYS A 456 2.48 11.23 -4.31
N VAL A 457 3.75 11.54 -4.60
CA VAL A 457 4.57 12.50 -3.84
C VAL A 457 4.32 13.96 -4.28
N VAL A 458 4.05 14.22 -5.55
CA VAL A 458 3.68 15.57 -6.03
C VAL A 458 2.32 16.02 -5.51
N LEU A 459 1.38 15.08 -5.41
CA LEU A 459 -0.01 15.34 -5.05
C LEU A 459 -0.25 15.13 -3.53
N GLY A 460 0.69 14.49 -2.84
CA GLY A 460 0.63 14.18 -1.41
C GLY A 460 1.51 15.10 -0.55
N CYS A 461 0.85 16.01 0.18
CA CYS A 461 1.33 16.82 1.31
C CYS A 461 1.98 18.20 1.02
N SER A 462 1.54 19.16 1.82
CA SER A 462 1.70 20.62 1.75
C SER A 462 2.96 21.18 2.43
N ASN A 463 3.95 20.35 2.76
CA ASN A 463 5.07 20.75 3.63
C ASN A 463 6.42 20.65 2.90
N GLU A 464 7.41 21.41 3.37
CA GLU A 464 8.72 21.63 2.71
C GLU A 464 9.50 20.35 2.40
N GLY A 465 9.38 19.31 3.23
CA GLY A 465 9.97 17.99 2.99
C GLY A 465 9.50 17.29 1.71
N SER A 466 8.37 17.72 1.12
CA SER A 466 7.91 17.25 -0.19
C SER A 466 8.84 17.68 -1.34
N PHE A 467 9.57 18.79 -1.22
CA PHE A 467 10.40 19.30 -2.30
C PHE A 467 11.65 18.43 -2.50
N LEU A 468 12.39 18.14 -1.42
CA LEU A 468 13.57 17.28 -1.46
C LEU A 468 13.22 15.86 -1.94
N LEU A 469 12.10 15.30 -1.46
CA LEU A 469 11.67 13.97 -1.89
C LEU A 469 11.26 13.95 -3.37
N ARG A 470 10.52 14.95 -3.87
CA ARG A 470 10.24 15.11 -5.30
C ARG A 470 11.53 15.21 -6.11
N HIS A 471 12.46 16.06 -5.69
CA HIS A 471 13.72 16.27 -6.41
C HIS A 471 14.54 14.98 -6.50
N LEU A 472 14.70 14.25 -5.38
CA LEU A 472 15.44 12.98 -5.35
C LEU A 472 14.80 11.91 -6.23
N ILE A 473 13.48 11.72 -6.18
CA ILE A 473 12.78 10.76 -7.04
C ILE A 473 12.86 11.19 -8.51
N GLY A 474 12.67 12.47 -8.82
CA GLY A 474 12.78 13.00 -10.19
C GLY A 474 14.17 12.83 -10.80
N VAL A 475 15.23 13.08 -10.01
CA VAL A 475 16.63 12.83 -10.43
C VAL A 475 16.90 11.33 -10.59
N ARG A 476 16.34 10.46 -9.73
CA ARG A 476 16.43 8.99 -9.89
C ARG A 476 15.83 8.57 -11.21
N ILE A 477 14.57 8.89 -11.47
CA ILE A 477 13.84 8.51 -12.69
C ILE A 477 14.61 8.99 -13.93
N ARG A 478 15.13 10.22 -13.89
CA ARG A 478 15.96 10.76 -14.98
C ARG A 478 17.21 9.90 -15.22
N LYS A 479 17.99 9.59 -14.18
CA LYS A 479 19.21 8.77 -14.29
C LYS A 479 18.94 7.32 -14.72
N THR A 480 17.90 6.70 -14.18
CA THR A 480 17.61 5.29 -14.41
C THR A 480 17.03 5.02 -15.81
N TYR A 481 16.18 5.92 -16.33
CA TYR A 481 15.39 5.66 -17.55
C TYR A 481 15.63 6.64 -18.71
N LEU A 482 16.07 7.88 -18.44
CA LEU A 482 16.03 8.98 -19.43
C LEU A 482 17.39 9.56 -19.82
N GLU A 483 18.48 9.22 -19.11
CA GLU A 483 19.82 9.70 -19.45
C GLU A 483 20.42 8.95 -20.67
N LYS A 484 21.16 9.69 -21.51
CA LYS A 484 21.78 9.17 -22.74
C LYS A 484 22.92 8.21 -22.40
N GLY A 485 22.55 6.96 -22.14
CA GLY A 485 23.42 5.90 -21.61
C GLY A 485 22.64 4.71 -21.06
N SER A 486 21.32 4.82 -20.87
CA SER A 486 20.46 3.66 -20.66
C SER A 486 20.58 2.67 -21.85
N ILE A 487 20.65 1.38 -21.53
CA ILE A 487 21.10 0.32 -22.45
C ILE A 487 20.17 0.13 -23.68
N GLN A 488 18.94 0.64 -23.63
CA GLN A 488 17.97 0.57 -24.72
C GLN A 488 17.20 1.90 -24.86
N PRO A 489 16.91 2.37 -26.09
CA PRO A 489 16.05 3.53 -26.31
C PRO A 489 14.59 3.20 -26.00
N LEU A 490 13.93 4.03 -25.20
CA LEU A 490 12.50 3.85 -24.89
C LEU A 490 11.64 4.22 -26.11
N PRO A 491 10.62 3.41 -26.48
CA PRO A 491 9.71 3.68 -27.60
C PRO A 491 8.62 4.71 -27.23
N LEU A 492 9.05 5.88 -26.75
CA LEU A 492 8.21 7.01 -26.36
C LEU A 492 8.49 8.23 -27.25
N GLU A 493 7.55 9.17 -27.34
CA GLU A 493 7.71 10.38 -28.14
C GLU A 493 8.92 11.19 -27.63
N MET A 494 9.83 11.58 -28.53
CA MET A 494 11.02 12.38 -28.17
C MET A 494 10.68 13.70 -27.47
N ARG A 495 9.48 14.24 -27.67
CA ARG A 495 8.97 15.42 -26.95
C ARG A 495 8.64 15.09 -25.50
N THR A 496 7.97 13.96 -25.27
CA THR A 496 7.62 13.44 -23.95
C THR A 496 8.88 13.12 -23.14
N LEU A 497 9.83 12.37 -23.73
CA LEU A 497 11.11 12.03 -23.10
C LEU A 497 11.91 13.26 -22.64
N ARG A 498 12.08 14.28 -23.49
CA ARG A 498 12.79 15.53 -23.13
C ARG A 498 12.08 16.28 -22.01
N ASN A 499 10.76 16.45 -22.10
CA ASN A 499 10.02 17.20 -21.08
C ASN A 499 9.99 16.47 -19.73
N LEU A 500 9.96 15.12 -19.71
CA LEU A 500 10.20 14.37 -18.48
C LEU A 500 11.63 14.62 -17.94
N GLN A 501 12.65 14.48 -18.80
CA GLN A 501 14.06 14.64 -18.43
C GLN A 501 14.35 16.01 -17.78
N ASP A 502 13.78 17.08 -18.35
CA ASP A 502 14.00 18.46 -17.91
C ASP A 502 13.15 18.84 -16.68
N ARG A 503 11.90 18.34 -16.57
CA ARG A 503 10.92 18.82 -15.58
C ARG A 503 10.69 17.90 -14.38
N LEU A 504 11.10 16.62 -14.45
CA LEU A 504 11.02 15.71 -13.29
C LEU A 504 11.70 16.28 -12.02
N PRO A 505 12.91 16.88 -12.07
CA PRO A 505 13.56 17.43 -10.88
C PRO A 505 12.93 18.71 -10.32
N SER A 506 12.11 19.43 -11.09
CA SER A 506 11.40 20.66 -10.66
C SER A 506 9.96 20.41 -10.20
N GLY A 507 9.36 19.28 -10.60
CA GLY A 507 8.00 18.90 -10.22
C GLY A 507 6.90 19.44 -11.15
N GLU A 508 7.21 20.34 -12.08
CA GLU A 508 6.26 20.90 -13.06
C GLU A 508 6.03 19.98 -14.28
N VAL A 509 5.79 18.70 -14.01
CA VAL A 509 5.88 17.63 -15.01
C VAL A 509 4.57 16.85 -15.19
N THR A 510 3.57 17.06 -14.34
CA THR A 510 2.30 16.28 -14.31
C THR A 510 1.64 16.03 -15.68
N PRO A 511 1.51 17.01 -16.61
CA PRO A 511 0.94 16.75 -17.94
C PRO A 511 1.78 15.78 -18.78
N TRP A 512 3.11 15.84 -18.64
CA TRP A 512 4.05 14.95 -19.32
C TRP A 512 4.09 13.56 -18.72
N ILE A 513 3.81 13.42 -17.42
CA ILE A 513 3.63 12.11 -16.80
C ILE A 513 2.40 11.42 -17.39
N PHE A 514 1.24 12.09 -17.43
CA PHE A 514 0.04 11.49 -18.03
C PHE A 514 0.22 11.17 -19.52
N LYS A 515 0.97 11.99 -20.26
CA LYS A 515 1.30 11.73 -21.66
C LYS A 515 2.23 10.52 -21.83
N ALA A 516 3.25 10.40 -20.98
CA ALA A 516 4.13 9.22 -20.96
C ALA A 516 3.38 7.95 -20.55
N GLN A 517 2.48 8.04 -19.56
CA GLN A 517 1.57 6.95 -19.19
C GLN A 517 0.71 6.52 -20.39
N GLU A 518 0.07 7.46 -21.10
CA GLU A 518 -0.71 7.17 -22.32
C GLU A 518 0.11 6.41 -23.38
N GLU A 519 1.37 6.83 -23.61
CA GLU A 519 2.30 6.19 -24.55
C GLU A 519 2.76 4.80 -24.07
N ILE A 520 3.12 4.64 -22.79
CA ILE A 520 3.48 3.35 -22.17
C ILE A 520 2.32 2.35 -22.31
N CYS A 521 1.09 2.78 -22.05
CA CYS A 521 -0.09 1.93 -22.25
C CYS A 521 -0.18 1.43 -23.70
N LYS A 522 -0.02 2.30 -24.71
CA LYS A 522 -0.09 1.88 -26.13
C LYS A 522 0.95 0.81 -26.48
N VAL A 523 2.13 0.87 -25.88
CA VAL A 523 3.19 -0.13 -26.11
C VAL A 523 2.90 -1.44 -25.35
N LEU A 524 2.44 -1.36 -24.10
CA LEU A 524 2.19 -2.54 -23.26
C LEU A 524 0.87 -3.27 -23.55
N GLU A 525 -0.07 -2.64 -24.25
CA GLU A 525 -1.39 -3.20 -24.60
C GLU A 525 -1.29 -4.56 -25.31
N PHE A 526 -0.44 -4.65 -26.34
CA PHE A 526 -0.21 -5.89 -27.08
C PHE A 526 0.36 -7.02 -26.19
N PHE A 527 1.35 -6.71 -25.35
CA PHE A 527 1.96 -7.71 -24.47
C PHE A 527 1.03 -8.13 -23.32
N TYR A 528 0.15 -7.24 -22.88
CA TYR A 528 -0.86 -7.56 -21.88
C TYR A 528 -1.95 -8.48 -22.47
N ASP A 529 -2.31 -8.32 -23.75
CA ASP A 529 -3.16 -9.30 -24.45
C ASP A 529 -2.48 -10.69 -24.54
N GLU A 530 -1.19 -10.76 -24.86
CA GLU A 530 -0.43 -12.03 -24.84
C GLU A 530 -0.42 -12.66 -23.43
N PHE A 531 -0.27 -11.85 -22.38
CA PHE A 531 -0.33 -12.30 -20.99
C PHE A 531 -1.70 -12.88 -20.61
N LEU A 532 -2.80 -12.22 -21.01
CA LEU A 532 -4.15 -12.74 -20.79
C LEU A 532 -4.39 -14.06 -21.54
N ALA A 533 -3.88 -14.19 -22.78
CA ALA A 533 -3.97 -15.43 -23.54
C ALA A 533 -3.16 -16.59 -22.88
N GLU A 534 -2.00 -16.31 -22.28
CA GLU A 534 -1.25 -17.30 -21.50
C GLU A 534 -1.97 -17.68 -20.20
N ASP A 535 -2.54 -16.70 -19.48
CA ASP A 535 -3.34 -16.94 -18.27
C ASP A 535 -4.58 -17.81 -18.58
N ASP A 536 -5.31 -17.49 -19.65
CA ASP A 536 -6.47 -18.24 -20.14
C ASP A 536 -6.09 -19.68 -20.53
N ALA A 537 -4.98 -19.86 -21.27
CA ALA A 537 -4.51 -21.19 -21.67
C ALA A 537 -4.09 -22.05 -20.47
N THR A 538 -3.37 -21.48 -19.49
CA THR A 538 -2.99 -22.21 -18.27
C THR A 538 -4.20 -22.53 -17.40
N PHE A 539 -5.20 -21.66 -17.32
CA PHE A 539 -6.43 -21.93 -16.58
C PHE A 539 -7.22 -23.08 -17.21
N LEU A 540 -7.47 -23.04 -18.52
CA LEU A 540 -8.20 -24.09 -19.23
C LEU A 540 -7.49 -25.45 -19.16
N GLN A 541 -6.16 -25.49 -19.20
CA GLN A 541 -5.36 -26.72 -19.04
C GLN A 541 -5.61 -27.44 -17.70
N PHE A 542 -5.94 -26.70 -16.63
CA PHE A 542 -6.26 -27.27 -15.32
C PHE A 542 -7.75 -27.56 -15.15
N MET A 543 -8.62 -26.73 -15.74
CA MET A 543 -10.07 -26.88 -15.60
C MET A 543 -10.65 -28.03 -16.42
N VAL A 544 -10.09 -28.30 -17.60
CA VAL A 544 -10.55 -29.35 -18.51
C VAL A 544 -9.71 -30.60 -18.32
N LYS A 545 -10.33 -31.70 -17.88
CA LYS A 545 -9.70 -33.02 -17.96
C LYS A 545 -9.61 -33.43 -19.44
N GLY A 546 -8.43 -33.88 -19.87
CA GLY A 546 -8.25 -34.55 -21.16
C GLY A 546 -8.85 -35.96 -21.18
#